data_AF-A0A355DV75-F1
#
_entry.id   AF-A0A355DV75-F1
#
_cell.length_a   1.000
_cell.length_b   1.000
_cell.length_c   1.000
_cell.angle_alpha   90.00
_cell.angle_beta   90.00
_cell.angle_gamma   90.00
#
_symmetry.space_group_name_H-M   'P 1'
#
loop_
_entity.id
_entity.type
_entity.pdbx_description
1 polymer ?
#
loop_
_entity_poly.entity_id
_entity_poly.type
_entity_poly.pdbx_seq_one_letter_code
_entity_poly.pdbx_strand_id
1 'polypeptide(L)'
;GALDAITKEELQEELLKIWNDNRCTVLMITHDIDEALFLADRLVMMTNGPAAKIGEIMDIPFPRPRDRVQIMEDPEYYKLRNHALDFLYHRFAHDDVG
;
A
#
# COMPACT_ATOMS: atom_id res chain seq x y z
N GLY A 1 5.77 -17.34 -4.72
CA GLY A 1 6.05 -17.95 -6.03
C GLY A 1 6.24 -16.83 -7.01
N ALA A 2 7.41 -16.77 -7.65
CA ALA A 2 7.84 -15.75 -8.59
C ALA A 2 7.03 -15.84 -9.90
N LEU A 3 5.73 -15.49 -9.85
CA LEU A 3 5.08 -14.90 -11.02
C LEU A 3 5.61 -13.46 -11.09
N ASP A 4 6.85 -13.36 -11.59
CA ASP A 4 7.53 -12.23 -12.21
C ASP A 4 7.23 -10.83 -11.66
N ALA A 5 8.17 -10.26 -10.89
CA ALA A 5 8.12 -8.86 -10.43
C ALA A 5 7.88 -7.88 -11.59
N ILE A 6 8.43 -8.16 -12.78
CA ILE A 6 8.21 -7.39 -14.01
C ILE A 6 6.74 -7.46 -14.45
N THR A 7 6.16 -8.66 -14.50
CA THR A 7 4.75 -8.85 -14.89
C THR A 7 3.79 -8.28 -13.84
N LYS A 8 4.20 -8.24 -12.57
CA LYS A 8 3.45 -7.58 -11.48
C LYS A 8 3.42 -6.06 -11.66
N GLU A 9 4.56 -5.44 -11.97
CA GLU A 9 4.65 -4.01 -12.23
C GLU A 9 3.84 -3.61 -13.48
N GLU A 10 3.95 -4.38 -14.57
CA GLU A 10 3.17 -4.14 -15.79
C GLU A 10 1.65 -4.23 -15.52
N LEU A 11 1.20 -5.22 -14.75
CA LEU A 11 -0.20 -5.37 -14.38
C LEU A 11 -0.70 -4.18 -13.54
N GLN A 12 0.15 -3.67 -12.64
CA GLN A 12 -0.18 -2.50 -11.82
C GLN A 12 -0.34 -1.24 -12.68
N GLU A 13 0.52 -1.05 -13.67
CA GLU A 13 0.42 0.07 -14.60
C GLU A 13 -0.84 -0.01 -15.46
N GLU A 14 -1.17 -1.18 -16.00
CA GLU A 14 -2.41 -1.38 -16.76
C GLU A 14 -3.67 -1.15 -15.90
N LEU A 15 -3.64 -1.59 -14.65
CA LEU A 15 -4.73 -1.32 -13.69
C LEU A 15 -4.89 0.18 -13.41
N LEU A 16 -3.77 0.91 -13.27
CA LEU A 16 -3.78 2.37 -13.11
C LEU A 16 -4.34 3.09 -14.34
N LYS A 17 -4.01 2.63 -15.56
CA LYS A 17 -4.56 3.20 -16.81
C LYS A 17 -6.08 3.03 -16.86
N ILE A 18 -6.59 1.81 -16.66
CA ILE A 18 -8.04 1.53 -16.67
C ILE A 18 -8.76 2.34 -15.59
N TRP A 19 -8.16 2.48 -14.41
CA TRP A 19 -8.77 3.25 -13.32
C TRP A 19 -8.86 4.74 -13.64
N ASN A 20 -7.78 5.35 -14.14
CA ASN A 20 -7.77 6.76 -14.52
C ASN A 20 -8.84 7.07 -15.58
N ASP A 21 -9.07 6.14 -16.52
CA ASP A 21 -10.05 6.32 -17.58
C ASP A 21 -11.50 6.12 -17.10
N ASN A 22 -11.74 5.20 -16.16
CA ASN A 22 -13.10 4.78 -15.80
C ASN A 22 -13.66 5.40 -14.51
N ARG A 23 -12.84 6.09 -13.69
CA ARG A 23 -13.22 6.64 -12.36
C ARG A 23 -13.95 5.64 -11.45
N CYS A 24 -13.64 4.35 -11.58
CA CYS A 24 -14.23 3.31 -10.74
C CYS A 24 -13.76 3.43 -9.29
N THR A 25 -14.60 3.03 -8.33
CA THR A 25 -14.15 2.83 -6.95
C THR A 25 -13.45 1.47 -6.87
N VAL A 26 -12.19 1.45 -6.41
CA VAL A 26 -11.37 0.23 -6.32
C VAL A 26 -11.02 -0.01 -4.86
N LEU A 27 -11.22 -1.26 -4.41
CA LEU A 27 -10.70 -1.76 -3.14
C LEU A 27 -9.66 -2.83 -3.44
N MET A 28 -8.43 -2.60 -3.01
CA MET A 28 -7.32 -3.54 -3.14
C MET A 28 -6.90 -4.04 -1.75
N ILE A 29 -6.63 -5.33 -1.65
CA ILE A 29 -6.05 -5.95 -0.46
C ILE A 29 -4.66 -6.45 -0.86
N THR A 30 -3.63 -5.95 -0.19
CA THR A 30 -2.24 -6.40 -0.38
C THR A 30 -1.54 -6.54 0.96
N HIS A 31 -0.47 -7.33 0.96
CA HIS A 31 0.47 -7.46 2.07
C HIS A 31 1.75 -6.64 1.83
N ASP A 32 1.85 -5.96 0.69
CA ASP A 32 3.00 -5.19 0.28
C ASP A 32 2.73 -3.69 0.46
N ILE A 33 3.53 -3.04 1.31
CA ILE A 33 3.38 -1.61 1.61
C ILE A 33 3.72 -0.76 0.38
N ASP A 34 4.71 -1.18 -0.40
CA ASP A 34 5.19 -0.38 -1.52
C ASP A 34 4.13 -0.34 -2.63
N GLU A 35 3.38 -1.45 -2.81
CA GLU A 35 2.19 -1.45 -3.66
C GLU A 35 1.08 -0.56 -3.14
N ALA A 36 0.81 -0.60 -1.83
CA ALA A 36 -0.27 0.17 -1.24
C ALA A 36 -0.02 1.68 -1.38
N LEU A 37 1.21 2.13 -1.12
CA LEU A 37 1.64 3.51 -1.30
C LEU A 37 1.59 3.95 -2.78
N PHE A 38 1.90 3.04 -3.70
CA PHE A 38 1.87 3.35 -5.12
C PHE A 38 0.44 3.38 -5.69
N LEU A 39 -0.44 2.47 -5.28
CA LEU A 39 -1.72 2.23 -5.96
C LEU A 39 -2.91 2.94 -5.30
N ALA A 40 -2.89 3.14 -3.98
CA ALA A 40 -4.04 3.64 -3.24
C ALA A 40 -3.95 5.14 -2.95
N ASP A 41 -5.09 5.82 -2.87
CA ASP A 41 -5.16 7.20 -2.34
C ASP A 41 -5.29 7.20 -0.81
N ARG A 42 -5.64 6.04 -0.25
CA ARG A 42 -5.82 5.81 1.19
C ARG A 42 -5.40 4.39 1.54
N LEU A 43 -4.56 4.28 2.57
CA LEU A 43 -4.12 3.01 3.14
C LEU A 43 -4.86 2.74 4.44
N VAL A 44 -5.66 1.66 4.44
CA VAL A 44 -6.35 1.17 5.64
C VAL A 44 -5.54 0.01 6.22
N MET A 45 -4.95 0.21 7.39
CA MET A 45 -4.16 -0.79 8.09
C MET A 45 -5.04 -1.51 9.12
N MET A 46 -5.01 -2.84 9.09
CA MET A 46 -5.82 -3.69 9.96
C MET A 46 -4.99 -4.24 11.13
N THR A 47 -5.64 -4.47 12.27
CA THR A 47 -5.04 -5.19 13.40
C THR A 47 -4.96 -6.69 13.12
N ASN A 48 -4.09 -7.41 13.85
CA ASN A 48 -3.92 -8.86 13.69
C ASN A 48 -5.08 -9.69 14.26
N GLY A 49 -5.14 -10.95 13.81
CA GLY A 49 -5.95 -12.02 14.40
C GLY A 49 -7.36 -12.18 13.81
N PRO A 50 -8.09 -13.24 14.22
CA PRO A 50 -9.43 -13.57 13.71
C PRO A 50 -10.50 -12.52 14.06
N ALA A 51 -10.20 -11.59 14.98
CA ALA A 51 -11.04 -10.45 15.34
C ALA A 51 -10.44 -9.11 14.87
N ALA A 52 -9.68 -9.13 13.76
CA ALA A 52 -9.07 -7.97 13.15
C ALA A 52 -10.06 -6.81 12.97
N LYS A 53 -9.61 -5.60 13.32
CA LYS A 53 -10.35 -4.34 13.15
C LYS A 53 -9.50 -3.38 12.33
N ILE A 54 -10.09 -2.26 11.90
CA ILE A 54 -9.32 -1.14 11.38
C ILE A 54 -8.49 -0.58 12.54
N GLY A 55 -7.17 -0.57 12.39
CA GLY A 55 -6.27 0.05 13.36
C GLY A 55 -6.00 1.49 13.00
N GLU A 56 -5.67 1.76 11.75
CA GLU A 56 -5.36 3.11 11.28
C GLU A 56 -5.74 3.31 9.81
N ILE A 57 -6.04 4.56 9.45
CA ILE A 57 -6.29 4.98 8.08
C ILE A 57 -5.32 6.13 7.79
N MET A 58 -4.49 5.96 6.77
CA MET A 58 -3.51 6.93 6.31
C MET A 58 -3.86 7.41 4.91
N ASP A 59 -3.89 8.73 4.70
CA ASP A 59 -4.05 9.30 3.35
C ASP A 59 -2.69 9.34 2.63
N ILE A 60 -2.68 9.09 1.32
CA ILE A 60 -1.47 9.06 0.50
C ILE A 60 -1.46 10.30 -0.40
N PRO A 61 -0.58 11.29 -0.14
CA PRO A 61 -0.63 12.60 -0.79
C PRO A 61 0.03 12.63 -2.18
N PHE A 62 0.10 11.50 -2.89
CA PHE A 62 0.67 11.43 -4.23
C PHE A 62 -0.43 11.57 -5.30
N PRO A 63 -0.45 12.67 -6.08
CA PRO A 63 -1.46 12.89 -7.10
C PRO A 63 -1.34 11.88 -8.24
N ARG A 64 -2.45 11.65 -8.96
CA ARG A 64 -2.47 10.85 -10.19
C ARG A 64 -2.24 11.75 -11.41
N PRO A 65 -1.60 11.26 -12.50
CA PRO A 65 -1.02 9.92 -12.65
C PRO A 65 0.26 9.76 -11.82
N ARG A 66 0.44 8.57 -11.24
CA ARG A 66 1.60 8.28 -10.40
C ARG A 66 2.74 7.73 -11.22
N ASP A 67 3.91 8.31 -11.03
CA ASP A 67 5.18 7.83 -11.57
C ASP A 67 6.01 7.23 -10.44
N ARG A 68 6.46 5.99 -10.63
CA ARG A 68 7.15 5.23 -9.58
C ARG A 68 8.47 5.88 -9.18
N VAL A 69 9.23 6.40 -10.14
CA VAL A 69 10.53 7.04 -9.91
C VAL A 69 10.33 8.33 -9.13
N GLN A 70 9.39 9.17 -9.55
CA GLN A 70 9.12 10.44 -8.86
C GLN A 70 8.65 10.25 -7.42
N ILE A 71 7.81 9.24 -7.16
CA ILE A 71 7.35 8.93 -5.80
C ILE A 71 8.51 8.46 -4.93
N MET A 72 9.36 7.57 -5.44
CA MET A 72 10.51 7.05 -4.68
C MET A 72 11.56 8.13 -4.38
N GLU A 73 11.63 9.18 -5.19
CA GLU A 73 12.49 10.35 -4.93
C GLU A 73 11.89 11.34 -3.92
N ASP A 74 10.58 11.27 -3.63
CA ASP A 74 9.91 12.12 -2.65
C ASP A 74 10.23 11.65 -1.21
N PRO A 75 10.82 12.50 -0.34
CA PRO A 75 11.07 12.13 1.05
C PRO A 75 9.82 11.69 1.83
N GLU A 76 8.64 12.16 1.44
CA GLU A 76 7.38 11.79 2.09
C GLU A 76 7.07 10.30 1.90
N TYR A 77 7.48 9.70 0.78
CA TYR A 77 7.30 8.27 0.55
C TYR A 77 7.95 7.43 1.65
N TYR A 78 9.21 7.74 2.00
CA TYR A 78 9.92 7.00 3.05
C TYR A 78 9.32 7.25 4.44
N LYS A 79 8.77 8.43 4.71
CA LYS A 79 8.07 8.69 5.98
C LYS A 79 6.83 7.83 6.12
N LEU A 80 5.97 7.82 5.09
CA LEU A 80 4.73 7.03 5.07
C LEU A 80 5.05 5.53 5.15
N ARG A 81 6.07 5.08 4.42
CA ARG A 81 6.53 3.69 4.44
C ARG A 81 7.02 3.26 5.81
N ASN A 82 7.86 4.07 6.45
CA ASN A 82 8.38 3.77 7.78
C ASN A 82 7.25 3.79 8.82
N HIS A 83 6.32 4.74 8.73
CA HIS A 83 5.15 4.80 9.59
C HIS A 83 4.28 3.54 9.48
N ALA A 84 4.00 3.09 8.25
CA ALA A 84 3.25 1.86 8.01
C ALA A 84 4.00 0.62 8.53
N LEU A 85 5.32 0.55 8.34
CA LEU A 85 6.15 -0.53 8.89
C LEU A 85 6.12 -0.52 10.41
N ASP A 86 6.27 0.64 11.04
CA ASP A 86 6.24 0.77 12.50
C ASP A 86 4.88 0.33 13.06
N PHE A 87 3.78 0.74 12.44
CA PHE A 87 2.43 0.28 12.81
C PHE A 87 2.35 -1.25 12.81
N LEU A 88 2.86 -1.89 11.77
CA LEU A 88 2.85 -3.34 11.65
C LEU A 88 3.79 -4.02 12.66
N TYR A 89 5.04 -3.55 12.80
CA TYR A 89 6.05 -4.14 13.69
C TYR A 89 5.65 -4.08 15.15
N HIS A 90 5.14 -2.94 15.63
CA HIS A 90 4.68 -2.82 17.01
C HIS A 90 3.57 -3.83 17.33
N ARG A 91 2.78 -4.24 16.34
CA ARG A 91 1.72 -5.23 16.54
C ARG A 91 2.21 -6.67 16.40
N PHE A 92 3.14 -6.95 15.49
CA PHE A 92 3.76 -8.28 15.38
C PHE A 92 4.59 -8.64 16.61
N ALA A 93 5.31 -7.67 17.21
CA ALA A 93 6.15 -7.92 18.38
C ALA A 93 5.36 -8.26 19.67
N HIS A 94 4.06 -7.96 19.71
CA HIS A 94 3.20 -8.23 20.87
C HIS A 94 2.35 -9.50 20.78
N ASP A 95 2.37 -10.22 19.64
CA ASP A 95 1.62 -11.48 19.48
C ASP A 95 2.45 -12.75 19.79
N ASP A 96 3.75 -12.63 20.12
CA ASP A 96 4.63 -13.76 20.48
C ASP A 96 4.67 -14.09 21.99
N VAL A 97 3.78 -13.52 22.80
CA VAL A 97 3.62 -13.90 24.22
C VAL A 97 2.17 -14.32 24.46
N GLY A 98 1.86 -15.56 24.09
CA GLY A 98 0.58 -16.22 24.36
C GLY A 98 0.70 -17.72 24.27
#